data_AF-A0A2E3PP43-F1
#
_entry.id   AF-A0A2E3PP43-F1
#
_cell.length_a   1.000
_cell.length_b   1.000
_cell.length_c   1.000
_cell.angle_alpha   90.00
_cell.angle_beta   90.00
_cell.angle_gamma   90.00
#
_symmetry.space_group_name_H-M   'P 1'
#
loop_
_entity.id
_entity.type
_entity.pdbx_description
1 polymer ?
#
loop_
_entity_poly.entity_id
_entity_poly.type
_entity_poly.pdbx_seq_one_letter_code
_entity_poly.pdbx_strand_id
1 'polypeptide(L)'
;MAHSKKALSRIATSDLGLTNQTDTYVYSTNDTLAETIAAGYFNDSRKTVKPGDVVFALIDKDGTPSHAVIRFVAVPATGDVTVALESVVLGQTTIADVSLGAVTGVDGTGSNAASKADVDTRLTTIQTAINAILANLEAAGINATA
;
A
#
# COMPACT_ATOMS: atom_id res chain seq x y z
N MET A 1 -7.13 -1.86 18.33
CA MET A 1 -7.97 -1.46 19.49
C MET A 1 -8.88 -0.30 19.06
N ALA A 2 -9.90 0.05 19.85
CA ALA A 2 -10.81 1.16 19.49
C ALA A 2 -10.09 2.51 19.50
N HIS A 3 -10.32 3.32 18.48
CA HIS A 3 -9.79 4.67 18.31
C HIS A 3 -9.81 5.49 19.61
N SER A 4 -8.64 5.97 20.05
CA SER A 4 -8.57 6.93 21.15
C SER A 4 -8.97 8.31 20.67
N LYS A 5 -10.21 8.72 20.96
CA LYS A 5 -10.71 10.09 20.70
C LYS A 5 -9.78 11.18 21.23
N LYS A 6 -9.09 10.92 22.35
CA LYS A 6 -8.17 11.89 22.98
C LYS A 6 -6.89 12.11 22.17
N ALA A 7 -6.51 11.17 21.32
CA ALA A 7 -5.33 11.31 20.48
C ALA A 7 -5.60 12.16 19.23
N LEU A 8 -6.87 12.42 18.88
CA LEU A 8 -7.25 13.28 17.76
C LEU A 8 -7.32 14.75 18.20
N SER A 9 -6.29 15.53 17.83
CA SER A 9 -6.15 16.92 18.25
C SER A 9 -6.32 17.88 17.08
N ARG A 10 -7.24 18.84 17.18
CA ARG A 10 -7.42 19.88 16.14
C ARG A 10 -6.27 20.88 16.22
N ILE A 11 -5.67 21.21 15.07
CA ILE A 11 -4.55 22.15 14.99
C ILE A 11 -4.86 23.41 14.17
N ALA A 12 -5.83 23.35 13.26
CA ALA A 12 -6.23 24.49 12.45
C ALA A 12 -7.66 24.33 11.94
N THR A 13 -8.27 25.46 11.59
CA THR A 13 -9.54 25.55 10.88
C THR A 13 -9.36 26.54 9.75
N SER A 14 -9.64 26.10 8.51
CA SER A 14 -9.68 26.98 7.34
C SER A 14 -11.13 27.31 7.03
N ASP A 15 -11.44 28.60 6.85
CA ASP A 15 -12.78 29.06 6.48
C ASP A 15 -12.84 29.40 4.98
N LEU A 16 -13.81 28.81 4.26
CA LEU A 16 -14.16 29.16 2.88
C LEU A 16 -15.49 29.95 2.85
N GLY A 17 -15.72 30.77 3.88
CA GLY A 17 -16.90 31.61 4.03
C GLY A 17 -17.91 31.04 5.02
N LEU A 18 -17.94 31.61 6.23
CA LEU A 18 -18.92 31.35 7.28
C LEU A 18 -18.92 29.88 7.73
N THR A 19 -19.88 29.09 7.25
CA THR A 19 -20.13 27.72 7.72
C THR A 19 -19.36 26.68 6.92
N ASN A 20 -18.66 27.07 5.86
CA ASN A 20 -17.91 26.15 5.01
C ASN A 20 -16.46 26.03 5.48
N GLN A 21 -16.29 25.46 6.66
CA GLN A 21 -14.99 25.33 7.32
C GLN A 21 -14.42 23.92 7.15
N THR A 22 -13.11 23.81 6.99
CA THR A 22 -12.38 22.54 7.05
C THR A 22 -11.50 22.54 8.28
N ASP A 23 -11.69 21.56 9.16
CA ASP A 23 -10.83 21.37 10.32
C ASP A 23 -9.68 20.43 9.96
N THR A 24 -8.49 20.75 10.48
CA THR A 24 -7.28 19.97 10.33
C THR A 24 -6.86 19.41 11.68
N TYR A 25 -6.57 18.11 11.73
CA TYR A 25 -6.21 17.39 12.94
C TYR A 25 -4.83 16.75 12.83
N VAL A 26 -4.20 16.51 13.98
CA VAL A 26 -3.08 15.58 14.13
C VAL A 26 -3.53 14.37 14.94
N TYR A 27 -2.98 13.22 14.60
CA TYR A 27 -3.33 11.95 15.22
C TYR A 27 -2.09 11.04 15.33
N SER A 28 -2.03 10.24 16.39
CA SER A 28 -1.07 9.14 16.47
C SER A 28 -1.72 7.89 17.02
N THR A 29 -1.42 6.74 16.44
CA THR A 29 -1.93 5.44 16.89
C THR A 29 -0.89 4.34 16.75
N ASN A 30 -1.10 3.27 17.52
CA ASN A 30 -0.37 2.00 17.38
C ASN A 30 -1.14 1.01 16.49
N ASP A 31 -2.38 1.32 16.10
CA ASP A 31 -3.12 0.50 15.14
C ASP A 31 -2.46 0.61 13.75
N THR A 32 -2.59 -0.43 12.95
CA THR A 32 -2.06 -0.48 11.58
C THR A 32 -2.80 0.48 10.65
N LEU A 33 -2.22 0.76 9.49
CA LEU A 33 -2.88 1.58 8.46
C LEU A 33 -4.22 0.97 8.03
N ALA A 34 -4.25 -0.35 7.82
CA ALA A 34 -5.45 -1.07 7.41
C ALA A 34 -6.59 -0.94 8.44
N GLU A 35 -6.26 -1.03 9.73
CA GLU A 35 -7.23 -0.83 10.81
C GLU A 35 -7.71 0.63 10.88
N THR A 36 -6.79 1.59 10.73
CA THR A 36 -7.10 3.03 10.85
C THR A 36 -8.04 3.52 9.75
N ILE A 37 -7.94 2.98 8.53
CA ILE A 37 -8.81 3.35 7.40
C ILE A 37 -10.09 2.50 7.30
N ALA A 38 -10.25 1.50 8.17
CA ALA A 38 -11.43 0.66 8.19
C ALA A 38 -12.69 1.47 8.51
N ALA A 39 -13.81 1.08 7.90
CA ALA A 39 -15.09 1.69 8.20
C ALA A 39 -15.41 1.56 9.69
N GLY A 40 -15.85 2.66 10.30
CA GLY A 40 -16.22 2.69 11.71
C GLY A 40 -15.09 2.96 12.68
N TYR A 41 -13.81 2.99 12.24
CA TYR A 41 -12.67 3.26 13.12
C TYR A 41 -12.86 4.56 13.91
N PHE A 42 -13.34 5.63 13.27
CA PHE A 42 -13.55 6.95 13.89
C PHE A 42 -14.96 7.17 14.46
N ASN A 43 -15.75 6.11 14.70
CA ASN A 43 -17.14 6.25 15.18
C ASN A 43 -17.27 7.08 16.48
N ASP A 44 -16.33 6.92 17.41
CA ASP A 44 -16.32 7.66 18.68
C ASP A 44 -16.03 9.16 18.53
N SER A 45 -15.44 9.55 17.40
CA SER A 45 -15.10 10.94 17.08
C SER A 45 -16.19 11.68 16.30
N ARG A 46 -17.28 11.00 15.91
CA ARG A 46 -18.40 11.54 15.10
C ARG A 46 -18.92 12.91 15.52
N LYS A 47 -19.00 13.18 16.82
CA LYS A 47 -19.51 14.47 17.34
C LYS A 47 -18.55 15.64 17.16
N THR A 48 -17.32 15.38 16.72
CA THR A 48 -16.21 16.34 16.70
C THR A 48 -15.73 16.63 15.27
N VAL A 49 -15.89 15.66 14.38
CA VAL A 49 -15.44 15.71 12.99
C VAL A 49 -16.63 15.86 12.05
N LYS A 50 -16.38 16.37 10.85
CA LYS A 50 -17.38 16.48 9.79
C LYS A 50 -16.80 16.02 8.44
N PRO A 51 -17.64 15.69 7.45
CA PRO A 51 -17.16 15.34 6.12
C PRO A 51 -16.27 16.45 5.56
N GLY A 52 -15.16 16.06 4.94
CA GLY A 52 -14.16 16.97 4.38
C GLY A 52 -13.03 17.38 5.33
N ASP A 53 -13.16 17.14 6.64
CA ASP A 53 -12.06 17.34 7.59
C ASP A 53 -10.86 16.44 7.27
N VAL A 54 -9.65 16.92 7.60
CA VAL A 54 -8.39 16.26 7.26
C VAL A 54 -7.59 15.93 8.52
N VAL A 55 -6.94 14.76 8.54
CA VAL A 55 -6.11 14.27 9.64
C VAL A 55 -4.70 13.96 9.12
N PHE A 56 -3.69 14.52 9.77
CA PHE A 56 -2.30 14.12 9.65
C PHE A 56 -1.99 13.08 10.72
N ALA A 57 -1.80 11.83 10.31
CA ALA A 57 -1.66 10.70 11.21
C ALA A 57 -0.24 10.10 11.16
N LEU A 58 0.32 9.83 12.35
CA LEU A 58 1.41 8.88 12.52
C LEU A 58 0.82 7.55 13.00
N ILE A 59 0.89 6.54 12.16
CA ILE A 59 0.21 5.25 12.31
C ILE A 59 1.25 4.17 12.64
N ASP A 60 0.85 3.13 13.37
CA ASP A 60 1.71 1.99 13.75
C ASP A 60 3.01 2.42 14.45
N LYS A 61 2.87 3.28 15.47
CA LYS A 61 4.00 3.93 16.15
C LYS A 61 4.92 2.96 16.89
N ASP A 62 4.41 1.83 17.37
CA ASP A 62 5.17 0.78 18.06
C ASP A 62 5.64 -0.35 17.13
N GLY A 63 5.20 -0.37 15.87
CA GLY A 63 5.65 -1.29 14.83
C GLY A 63 6.43 -0.60 13.72
N THR A 64 5.82 -0.47 12.53
CA THR A 64 6.39 0.14 11.31
C THR A 64 5.75 1.51 11.04
N PRO A 65 6.30 2.60 11.60
CA PRO A 65 5.58 3.87 11.66
C PRO A 65 5.36 4.48 10.28
N SER A 66 4.11 4.75 9.91
CA SER A 66 3.75 5.33 8.61
C SER A 66 3.06 6.68 8.78
N HIS A 67 3.38 7.63 7.91
CA HIS A 67 2.73 8.94 7.88
C HIS A 67 1.58 8.92 6.87
N ALA A 68 0.36 9.25 7.29
CA ALA A 68 -0.81 9.26 6.44
C ALA A 68 -1.58 10.58 6.51
N VAL A 69 -2.16 10.98 5.38
CA VAL A 69 -3.16 12.04 5.29
C VAL A 69 -4.50 11.37 5.02
N ILE A 70 -5.43 11.55 5.96
CA ILE A 70 -6.75 10.91 5.94
C ILE A 70 -7.81 12.00 5.84
N ARG A 71 -8.81 11.83 4.97
CA ARG A 71 -9.96 12.72 4.87
C ARG A 71 -11.25 12.01 5.27
N PHE A 72 -12.08 12.66 6.07
CA PHE A 72 -13.41 12.15 6.39
C PHE A 72 -14.32 12.23 5.17
N VAL A 73 -14.88 11.08 4.74
CA VAL A 73 -15.75 10.98 3.57
C VAL A 73 -17.22 11.08 3.99
N ALA A 74 -17.64 10.23 4.93
CA ALA A 74 -18.98 10.26 5.48
C ALA A 74 -18.94 10.22 7.01
N VAL A 75 -19.73 11.09 7.63
CA VAL A 75 -19.91 11.15 9.09
C VAL A 75 -21.43 11.12 9.37
N PRO A 76 -22.10 9.99 9.13
CA PRO A 76 -23.55 9.90 9.31
C PRO A 76 -23.92 9.95 10.79
N ALA A 77 -25.15 10.36 11.10
CA ALA A 77 -25.63 10.41 12.49
C ALA A 77 -25.65 9.02 13.15
N THR A 78 -25.92 7.97 12.37
CA THR A 78 -25.89 6.54 12.73
C THR A 78 -25.14 5.75 11.64
N GLY A 79 -24.67 4.52 11.93
CA GLY A 79 -23.85 3.74 10.99
C GLY A 79 -22.35 4.00 11.15
N ASP A 80 -21.55 3.81 10.11
CA ASP A 80 -20.09 3.93 10.17
C ASP A 80 -19.57 5.25 9.62
N VAL A 81 -18.62 5.85 10.34
CA VAL A 81 -17.77 6.91 9.82
C VAL A 81 -16.79 6.29 8.82
N THR A 82 -16.71 6.85 7.63
CA THR A 82 -15.80 6.39 6.57
C THR A 82 -14.78 7.47 6.23
N VAL A 83 -13.60 7.02 5.83
CA VAL A 83 -12.47 7.87 5.49
C VAL A 83 -11.86 7.45 4.16
N ALA A 84 -11.18 8.40 3.51
CA ALA A 84 -10.32 8.15 2.37
C ALA A 84 -8.87 8.41 2.77
N LEU A 85 -7.97 7.55 2.28
CA LEU A 85 -6.53 7.77 2.35
C LEU A 85 -6.11 8.64 1.16
N GLU A 86 -5.68 9.87 1.43
CA GLU A 86 -5.29 10.84 0.39
C GLU A 86 -3.82 10.71 0.01
N SER A 87 -2.97 10.49 1.01
CA SER A 87 -1.53 10.31 0.82
C SER A 87 -0.97 9.47 1.95
N VAL A 88 0.05 8.66 1.64
CA VAL A 88 0.78 7.89 2.65
C VAL A 88 2.26 7.85 2.30
N VAL A 89 3.10 8.08 3.30
CA VAL A 89 4.52 7.75 3.30
C VAL A 89 4.67 6.57 4.24
N LEU A 90 4.85 5.39 3.65
CA LEU A 90 4.99 4.15 4.39
C LEU A 90 6.38 4.12 5.06
N GLY A 91 6.43 3.75 6.34
CA GLY A 91 7.70 3.55 7.07
C GLY A 91 8.45 2.27 6.69
N GLN A 92 8.02 1.64 5.61
CA GLN A 92 8.50 0.35 5.18
C GLN A 92 9.89 0.49 4.58
N THR A 93 10.80 -0.37 5.03
CA THR A 93 12.20 -0.37 4.61
C THR A 93 12.44 -1.27 3.41
N THR A 94 11.43 -2.02 2.97
CA THR A 94 11.49 -2.93 1.83
C THR A 94 10.28 -2.77 0.92
N ILE A 95 10.47 -3.07 -0.37
CA ILE A 95 9.43 -3.01 -1.40
C ILE A 95 8.28 -4.01 -1.11
N ALA A 96 8.53 -5.02 -0.27
CA ALA A 96 7.59 -6.11 0.01
C ALA A 96 6.34 -5.68 0.80
N ASP A 97 6.39 -4.54 1.47
CA ASP A 97 5.31 -4.10 2.36
C ASP A 97 4.35 -3.10 1.67
N VAL A 98 4.74 -2.54 0.51
CA VAL A 98 3.81 -1.75 -0.32
C VAL A 98 2.82 -2.77 -0.86
N SER A 99 1.53 -2.59 -0.58
CA SER A 99 0.52 -3.62 -0.88
C SER A 99 0.74 -4.16 -2.29
N LEU A 100 0.80 -5.49 -2.42
CA LEU A 100 1.14 -6.20 -3.65
C LEU A 100 0.29 -5.72 -4.86
N GLY A 101 -0.91 -5.19 -4.60
CA GLY A 101 -1.80 -4.59 -5.59
C GLY A 101 -1.41 -3.20 -6.14
N ALA A 102 -0.50 -2.47 -5.49
CA ALA A 102 0.03 -1.19 -5.98
C ALA A 102 1.28 -1.36 -6.87
N VAL A 103 1.92 -2.53 -6.81
CA VAL A 103 3.08 -2.86 -7.64
C VAL A 103 2.67 -3.85 -8.72
N THR A 104 1.88 -3.39 -9.68
CA THR A 104 1.56 -4.19 -10.87
C THR A 104 2.87 -4.58 -11.56
N GLY A 105 3.17 -5.88 -11.64
CA GLY A 105 4.34 -6.40 -12.34
C GLY A 105 5.39 -7.10 -11.48
N VAL A 106 5.35 -6.95 -10.14
CA VAL A 106 6.32 -7.61 -9.23
C VAL A 106 5.80 -8.96 -8.71
N ASP A 107 4.48 -9.17 -8.72
CA ASP A 107 3.83 -10.45 -8.37
C ASP A 107 3.77 -11.46 -9.54
N GLY A 108 4.30 -11.08 -10.71
CA GLY A 108 4.17 -11.88 -11.93
C GLY A 108 2.89 -11.62 -12.72
N THR A 109 2.12 -10.57 -12.42
CA THR A 109 0.94 -10.16 -13.20
C THR A 109 1.08 -8.75 -13.77
N GLY A 110 0.60 -8.52 -14.99
CA GLY A 110 0.69 -7.26 -15.74
C GLY A 110 1.38 -7.42 -17.10
N SER A 111 1.11 -6.51 -18.04
CA SER A 111 1.58 -6.63 -19.44
C SER A 111 3.10 -6.65 -19.63
N ASN A 112 3.88 -6.29 -18.60
CA ASN A 112 5.34 -6.31 -18.61
C ASN A 112 5.95 -7.39 -17.68
N ALA A 113 5.12 -8.19 -17.00
CA ALA A 113 5.58 -9.29 -16.16
C ALA A 113 5.66 -10.57 -16.99
N ALA A 114 6.83 -10.89 -17.54
CA ALA A 114 7.13 -12.30 -17.68
C ALA A 114 7.21 -12.83 -16.26
N SER A 115 6.32 -13.76 -15.89
CA SER A 115 6.37 -14.35 -14.56
C SER A 115 7.73 -15.01 -14.35
N LYS A 116 8.21 -15.11 -13.11
CA LYS A 116 9.46 -15.85 -12.83
C LYS A 116 9.42 -17.26 -13.46
N ALA A 117 8.25 -17.90 -13.45
CA ALA A 117 8.01 -19.20 -14.07
C ALA A 117 8.22 -19.17 -15.60
N ASP A 118 7.84 -18.09 -16.30
CA ASP A 118 8.07 -17.93 -17.74
C ASP A 118 9.56 -17.75 -18.04
N VAL A 119 10.27 -16.96 -17.22
CA VAL A 119 11.72 -16.77 -17.37
C VAL A 119 12.46 -18.08 -17.13
N ASP A 120 12.12 -18.81 -16.07
CA ASP A 120 12.69 -20.12 -15.78
C ASP A 120 12.42 -21.11 -16.93
N THR A 121 11.18 -21.15 -17.44
CA THR A 121 10.79 -21.99 -18.59
C THR A 121 11.58 -21.66 -19.85
N ARG A 122 11.79 -20.36 -20.13
CA ARG A 122 12.60 -19.90 -21.27
C ARG A 122 14.06 -20.30 -21.11
N LEU A 123 14.63 -20.18 -19.90
CA LEU A 123 15.99 -20.61 -19.62
C LEU A 123 16.17 -22.12 -19.76
N THR A 124 15.22 -22.92 -19.26
CA THR A 124 15.21 -24.38 -19.45
C THR A 124 15.14 -24.76 -20.93
N THR A 125 14.31 -24.05 -21.71
CA THR A 125 14.18 -24.27 -23.15
C THR A 125 15.49 -23.94 -23.88
N ILE A 126 16.13 -22.82 -23.55
CA ILE A 126 17.42 -22.42 -24.11
C ILE A 126 18.50 -23.45 -23.74
N GLN A 127 18.56 -23.88 -22.48
CA GLN A 127 19.51 -24.89 -22.03
C GLN A 127 19.33 -26.21 -22.78
N THR A 128 18.09 -26.63 -22.99
CA THR A 128 17.77 -27.84 -23.76
C THR A 128 18.25 -27.73 -25.20
N ALA A 129 18.01 -26.57 -25.85
CA ALA A 129 18.46 -26.31 -27.21
C ALA A 129 19.99 -26.29 -27.32
N ILE A 130 20.69 -25.66 -26.36
CA ILE A 130 22.16 -25.65 -26.30
C ILE A 130 22.70 -27.08 -26.16
N ASN A 131 22.15 -27.88 -25.25
CA ASN A 131 22.59 -29.26 -25.05
C ASN A 131 22.38 -30.11 -26.32
N ALA A 132 21.27 -29.92 -27.03
CA ALA A 132 21.02 -30.61 -28.29
C ALA A 132 22.01 -30.20 -29.39
N ILE A 133 22.34 -28.90 -29.47
CA ILE A 133 23.35 -28.40 -30.41
C ILE A 133 24.72 -29.03 -30.09
N LEU A 134 25.12 -29.05 -28.82
CA LEU A 134 26.40 -29.64 -28.40
C LEU A 134 26.49 -31.12 -28.77
N ALA A 135 25.44 -31.90 -28.49
CA ALA A 135 25.38 -33.32 -28.86
C ALA A 135 25.49 -33.53 -30.38
N ASN A 136 24.86 -32.68 -31.19
CA ASN A 136 24.98 -32.75 -32.64
C ASN A 136 26.39 -32.40 -33.14
N LEU A 137 27.05 -31.41 -32.53
CA LEU A 137 28.43 -31.03 -32.87
C LEU A 137 29.43 -32.14 -32.50
N GLU A 138 29.21 -32.83 -31.38
CA GLU A 138 29.97 -34.01 -30.98
C GLU A 138 29.75 -35.17 -31.95
N ALA A 139 28.51 -35.47 -32.31
CA ALA A 139 28.18 -36.53 -33.27
C ALA A 139 28.73 -36.26 -34.69
N ALA A 140 28.82 -34.99 -35.08
CA ALA A 140 29.43 -34.57 -36.33
C ALA A 140 30.97 -34.60 -36.31
N GLY A 141 31.60 -34.91 -35.17
CA GLY A 141 33.05 -34.92 -35.00
C GLY A 141 33.69 -33.52 -35.03
N ILE A 142 32.88 -32.46 -35.00
CA ILE A 142 33.34 -31.06 -35.05
C ILE A 142 33.90 -30.65 -33.68
N ASN A 143 33.37 -31.23 -32.60
CA ASN A 143 33.78 -30.98 -31.22
C ASN A 143 34.62 -32.12 -30.61
N ALA A 144 35.03 -33.10 -31.42
CA ALA A 144 35.96 -34.13 -30.96
C ALA A 144 37.32 -33.45 -30.74
N THR A 145 37.69 -33.26 -29.47
CA THR A 145 39.04 -32.80 -29.09
C THR A 145 40.07 -33.64 -29.83
N ALA A 146 40.85 -32.98 -30.69
CA ALA A 146 42.20 -33.43 -31.04
C ALA A 146 43.10 -33.42 -29.79
#